data_AF-A0A957MG39-F1
#
_entry.id   AF-A0A957MG39-F1
#
_cell.length_a   1.000
_cell.length_b   1.000
_cell.length_c   1.000
_cell.angle_alpha   90.00
_cell.angle_beta   90.00
_cell.angle_gamma   90.00
#
_symmetry.space_group_name_H-M   'P 1'
#
loop_
_entity.id
_entity.type
_entity.pdbx_description
1 polymer ?
#
loop_
_entity_poly.entity_id
_entity_poly.type
_entity_poly.pdbx_seq_one_letter_code
_entity_poly.pdbx_strand_id
1 'polypeptide(L)'
;EGFWKYWQRFTAGTFLILVGVSLTLVYRRERERRGPGERIFPKFFWRGLKIFGLGMIITVVVTAAGVGYVDFGILHLIGASTILAYPLLRFKWLNFALWVVLSAIGKAIEGMHFDGRWTPIVIGSTMTILFIDGRWLAPFGITPTYYPAVDYFPLIPWFGVVLLGVWFGNWFYAGNQRLIPLPDWGDMLPIRGLRFLGRHSLVIYLVHQPLILLVLMLLGIVSL
;
A
#
# COMPACT_ATOMS: atom_id res chain seq x y z
N GLU A 1 17.91 -14.97 -1.37
CA GLU A 1 17.90 -13.81 -0.45
C GLU A 1 19.00 -12.85 -0.86
N GLY A 2 18.84 -11.54 -0.65
CA GLY A 2 19.85 -10.56 -1.10
C GLY A 2 19.55 -9.15 -0.63
N PHE A 3 20.60 -8.32 -0.57
CA PHE A 3 20.56 -6.92 -0.13
C PHE A 3 19.40 -6.14 -0.77
N TRP A 4 19.22 -6.27 -2.09
CA TRP A 4 18.20 -5.54 -2.85
C TRP A 4 16.76 -5.84 -2.40
N LYS A 5 16.47 -7.08 -2.01
CA LYS A 5 15.15 -7.48 -1.50
C LYS A 5 14.84 -6.80 -0.16
N TYR A 6 15.80 -6.77 0.75
CA TYR A 6 15.63 -6.10 2.05
C TYR A 6 15.59 -4.58 1.89
N TRP A 7 16.41 -4.02 1.01
CA TRP A 7 16.39 -2.61 0.68
C TRP A 7 15.02 -2.16 0.15
N GLN A 8 14.46 -2.88 -0.83
CA GLN A 8 13.12 -2.63 -1.34
C GLN A 8 12.05 -2.72 -0.24
N ARG A 9 12.11 -3.74 0.63
CA ARG A 9 11.16 -3.89 1.73
C ARG A 9 11.28 -2.76 2.76
N PHE A 10 12.50 -2.29 3.03
CA PHE A 10 12.75 -1.18 3.94
C PHE A 10 12.21 0.15 3.39
N THR A 11 12.48 0.46 2.13
CA THR A 11 11.97 1.68 1.48
C THR A 11 10.45 1.65 1.35
N ALA A 12 9.86 0.51 0.98
CA ALA A 12 8.41 0.35 0.97
C ALA A 12 7.79 0.47 2.36
N GLY A 13 8.41 -0.14 3.39
CA GLY A 13 7.94 -0.07 4.77
C GLY A 13 7.94 1.35 5.32
N THR A 14 9.03 2.09 5.13
CA THR A 14 9.12 3.51 5.51
C THR A 14 8.09 4.36 4.77
N PHE A 15 7.90 4.13 3.47
CA PHE A 15 6.88 4.81 2.68
C PHE A 15 5.45 4.55 3.19
N LEU A 16 5.10 3.29 3.49
CA LEU A 16 3.78 2.93 4.00
C LEU A 16 3.52 3.48 5.42
N ILE A 17 4.55 3.53 6.27
CA ILE A 17 4.47 4.23 7.57
C ILE A 17 4.14 5.71 7.35
N LEU A 18 4.80 6.38 6.41
CA LEU A 18 4.53 7.79 6.09
C LEU A 18 3.12 7.99 5.53
N VAL A 19 2.60 7.05 4.73
CA VAL A 19 1.20 7.04 4.29
C VAL A 19 0.27 7.01 5.51
N GLY A 20 0.50 6.11 6.47
CA GLY A 20 -0.27 6.02 7.71
C GLY A 20 -0.27 7.31 8.53
N VAL A 21 0.92 7.90 8.75
CA VAL A 21 1.06 9.20 9.45
C VAL A 21 0.28 10.30 8.71
N SER A 22 0.41 10.36 7.38
CA SER A 22 -0.28 11.34 6.53
C SER A 22 -1.81 11.22 6.63
N LEU A 23 -2.34 9.99 6.66
CA LEU A 23 -3.78 9.74 6.84
C LEU A 23 -4.27 10.28 8.19
N THR A 24 -3.53 10.03 9.27
CA THR A 24 -3.88 10.56 10.60
C THR A 24 -3.91 12.09 10.62
N LEU A 25 -2.91 12.74 10.04
CA LEU A 25 -2.84 14.21 9.98
C LEU A 25 -4.00 14.81 9.18
N VAL A 26 -4.30 14.23 8.01
CA VAL A 26 -5.44 14.66 7.19
C VAL A 26 -6.74 14.47 7.94
N TYR A 27 -6.93 13.33 8.60
CA TYR A 27 -8.15 13.03 9.35
C TYR A 27 -8.38 14.04 10.47
N ARG A 28 -7.37 14.30 11.30
CA ARG A 28 -7.51 15.24 12.43
C ARG A 28 -7.75 16.67 11.95
N ARG A 29 -7.01 17.13 10.93
CA ARG A 29 -7.22 18.46 10.33
C ARG A 29 -8.63 18.63 9.77
N GLU A 30 -9.17 17.61 9.09
CA GLU A 30 -10.55 17.67 8.60
C GLU A 30 -11.57 17.62 9.72
N ARG A 31 -11.30 16.85 10.78
CA ARG A 31 -12.18 16.75 11.95
C ARG A 31 -12.30 18.05 12.72
N GLU A 32 -11.20 18.78 12.87
CA GLU A 32 -11.21 20.13 13.46
C GLU A 32 -11.97 21.14 12.60
N ARG A 33 -11.82 21.06 11.27
CA ARG A 33 -12.47 21.99 10.35
C ARG A 33 -13.97 21.79 10.23
N ARG A 34 -14.44 20.55 10.29
CA ARG A 34 -15.82 20.14 9.95
C ARG A 34 -16.68 19.79 11.18
N GLY A 35 -16.07 19.70 12.36
CA GLY A 35 -16.76 19.35 13.59
C GLY A 35 -17.16 17.87 13.74
N PRO A 36 -17.79 17.49 14.87
CA PRO A 36 -18.00 16.09 15.25
C PRO A 36 -19.09 15.34 14.45
N GLY A 37 -20.00 16.04 13.76
CA GLY A 37 -21.14 15.45 13.07
C GLY A 37 -20.94 15.20 11.57
N GLU A 38 -19.94 15.80 10.95
CA GLU A 38 -19.77 15.71 9.51
C GLU A 38 -19.17 14.38 9.05
N ARG A 39 -19.69 13.89 7.92
CA ARG A 39 -19.23 12.67 7.26
C ARG A 39 -17.94 12.96 6.49
N ILE A 40 -16.79 12.63 7.10
CA ILE A 40 -15.47 12.76 6.46
C ILE A 40 -15.15 11.54 5.57
N PHE A 41 -15.83 10.41 5.80
CA PHE A 41 -15.62 9.15 5.07
C PHE A 41 -15.61 9.29 3.55
N PRO A 42 -16.55 10.00 2.88
CA PRO A 42 -16.56 10.09 1.42
C PRO A 42 -15.25 10.64 0.84
N LYS A 43 -14.59 11.57 1.54
CA LYS A 43 -13.29 12.12 1.12
C LYS A 43 -12.21 11.04 1.08
N PHE A 44 -12.14 10.21 2.12
CA PHE A 44 -11.17 9.11 2.20
C PHE A 44 -11.51 7.99 1.21
N PHE A 45 -12.80 7.66 1.08
CA PHE A 45 -13.29 6.68 0.14
C PHE A 45 -12.90 7.02 -1.31
N TRP A 46 -13.24 8.24 -1.78
CA TRP A 46 -12.90 8.66 -3.13
C TRP A 46 -11.40 8.83 -3.35
N ARG A 47 -10.65 9.26 -2.33
CA ARG A 47 -9.18 9.32 -2.41
C ARG A 47 -8.58 7.91 -2.57
N GLY A 48 -9.03 6.96 -1.76
CA GLY A 48 -8.59 5.57 -1.83
C GLY A 48 -8.94 4.94 -3.17
N LEU A 49 -10.18 5.14 -3.65
CA LEU A 49 -10.65 4.62 -4.93
C LEU A 49 -9.87 5.19 -6.11
N LYS A 50 -9.51 6.49 -6.10
CA LYS A 50 -8.66 7.09 -7.14
C LYS A 50 -7.27 6.45 -7.21
N ILE A 51 -6.64 6.23 -6.05
CA ILE A 51 -5.30 5.61 -5.99
C ILE A 51 -5.37 4.13 -6.40
N PHE A 52 -6.39 3.42 -5.92
CA PHE A 52 -6.63 2.03 -6.29
C PHE A 52 -6.88 1.89 -7.80
N GLY A 53 -7.74 2.75 -8.36
CA GLY A 53 -8.02 2.78 -9.80
C GLY A 53 -6.80 3.09 -10.65
N LEU A 54 -5.89 3.96 -10.17
CA LEU A 54 -4.60 4.17 -10.82
C LEU A 54 -3.74 2.90 -10.81
N GLY A 55 -3.75 2.15 -9.71
CA GLY A 55 -3.14 0.82 -9.63
C GLY A 55 -3.69 -0.13 -10.69
N MET A 56 -5.01 -0.20 -10.82
CA MET A 56 -5.67 -1.06 -11.82
C MET A 56 -5.30 -0.69 -13.26
N ILE A 57 -5.16 0.61 -13.56
CA ILE A 57 -4.69 1.07 -14.87
C ILE A 57 -3.28 0.55 -15.13
N ILE A 58 -2.37 0.64 -14.15
CA ILE A 58 -1.02 0.11 -14.29
C ILE A 58 -1.03 -1.40 -14.50
N THR A 59 -1.86 -2.13 -13.76
CA THR A 59 -2.04 -3.58 -13.96
C THR A 59 -2.38 -3.92 -15.40
N VAL A 60 -3.36 -3.22 -15.97
CA VAL A 60 -3.77 -3.42 -17.36
C VAL A 60 -2.63 -3.07 -18.32
N VAL A 61 -1.97 -1.93 -18.15
CA VAL A 61 -0.88 -1.47 -19.03
C VAL A 61 0.32 -2.42 -19.00
N VAL A 62 0.77 -2.83 -17.82
CA VAL A 62 1.93 -3.72 -17.65
C VAL A 62 1.63 -5.11 -18.22
N THR A 63 0.42 -5.62 -17.97
CA THR A 63 -0.01 -6.93 -18.50
C THR A 63 -0.14 -6.89 -20.02
N ALA A 64 -0.76 -5.83 -20.57
CA ALA A 64 -0.90 -5.66 -22.02
C ALA A 64 0.44 -5.46 -22.74
N ALA A 65 1.43 -4.86 -22.07
CA ALA A 65 2.78 -4.70 -22.59
C ALA A 65 3.61 -6.01 -22.53
N GLY A 66 3.11 -7.07 -21.88
CA GLY A 66 3.82 -8.35 -21.75
C GLY A 66 5.06 -8.32 -20.86
N VAL A 67 5.28 -7.23 -20.11
CA VAL A 67 6.46 -7.04 -19.25
C VAL A 67 6.33 -7.82 -17.94
N GLY A 68 5.10 -8.15 -17.54
CA GLY A 68 4.81 -8.98 -16.38
C GLY A 68 3.38 -8.75 -15.85
N TYR A 69 3.15 -9.11 -14.59
CA TYR A 69 1.84 -8.99 -13.95
C TYR A 69 1.93 -8.14 -12.68
N VAL A 70 0.92 -7.31 -12.44
CA VAL A 70 0.78 -6.49 -11.22
C VAL A 70 -0.61 -6.76 -10.63
N ASP A 71 -0.82 -7.89 -9.97
CA ASP A 71 -2.17 -8.23 -9.49
C ASP A 71 -2.56 -7.39 -8.26
N PHE A 72 -1.63 -7.22 -7.30
CA PHE A 72 -1.88 -6.44 -6.08
C PHE A 72 -0.61 -5.69 -5.63
N GLY A 73 -0.23 -4.69 -6.44
CA GLY A 73 0.90 -3.81 -6.17
C GLY A 73 0.67 -2.77 -5.07
N ILE A 74 1.67 -1.91 -4.83
CA ILE A 74 1.64 -0.95 -3.70
C ILE A 74 0.52 0.10 -3.83
N LEU A 75 0.12 0.48 -5.04
CA LEU A 75 -0.99 1.43 -5.24
C LEU A 75 -2.35 0.83 -4.85
N HIS A 76 -2.58 -0.45 -5.16
CA HIS A 76 -3.76 -1.18 -4.70
C HIS A 76 -3.79 -1.20 -3.18
N LEU A 77 -2.66 -1.54 -2.55
CA LEU A 77 -2.51 -1.54 -1.12
C LEU A 77 -2.80 -0.16 -0.51
N ILE A 78 -2.22 0.92 -1.02
CA ILE A 78 -2.44 2.28 -0.49
C ILE A 78 -3.90 2.69 -0.64
N GLY A 79 -4.50 2.43 -1.80
CA GLY A 79 -5.90 2.71 -2.07
C GLY A 79 -6.82 1.98 -1.09
N ALA A 80 -6.64 0.66 -0.97
CA ALA A 80 -7.39 -0.17 -0.03
C ALA A 80 -7.17 0.25 1.43
N SER A 81 -5.91 0.45 1.82
CA SER A 81 -5.54 0.88 3.19
C SER A 81 -6.13 2.24 3.54
N THR A 82 -6.22 3.18 2.59
CA THR A 82 -6.83 4.50 2.82
C THR A 82 -8.30 4.38 3.20
N ILE A 83 -9.02 3.42 2.60
CA ILE A 83 -10.44 3.16 2.88
C ILE A 83 -10.58 2.41 4.20
N LEU A 84 -9.83 1.31 4.36
CA LEU A 84 -9.91 0.41 5.51
C LEU A 84 -9.39 1.06 6.81
N ALA A 85 -8.41 1.95 6.73
CA ALA A 85 -7.87 2.63 7.90
C ALA A 85 -8.85 3.64 8.49
N TYR A 86 -9.77 4.22 7.71
CA TYR A 86 -10.68 5.30 8.16
C TYR A 86 -11.34 5.05 9.53
N PRO A 87 -12.06 3.93 9.78
CA PRO A 87 -12.68 3.67 11.07
C PRO A 87 -11.67 3.52 12.21
N LEU A 88 -10.41 3.20 11.88
CA LEU A 88 -9.32 2.96 12.82
C LEU A 88 -8.51 4.22 13.14
N LEU A 89 -8.59 5.28 12.32
CA LEU A 89 -7.74 6.48 12.43
C LEU A 89 -7.80 7.17 13.80
N ARG A 90 -8.91 7.04 14.52
CA ARG A 90 -9.08 7.65 15.86
C ARG A 90 -8.41 6.87 16.99
N PHE A 91 -8.13 5.58 16.82
CA PHE A 91 -7.69 4.71 17.90
C PHE A 91 -6.16 4.60 17.94
N LYS A 92 -5.52 4.89 19.07
CA LYS A 92 -4.07 4.72 19.17
C LYS A 92 -3.71 3.24 19.29
N TRP A 93 -4.00 2.63 20.44
CA TRP A 93 -3.51 1.30 20.79
C TRP A 93 -4.11 0.16 19.95
N LEU A 94 -5.34 0.31 19.47
CA LEU A 94 -5.94 -0.67 18.55
C LEU A 94 -5.09 -0.82 17.27
N ASN A 95 -4.58 0.27 16.70
CA ASN A 95 -3.74 0.21 15.51
C ASN A 95 -2.40 -0.49 15.76
N PHE A 96 -1.82 -0.30 16.94
CA PHE A 96 -0.60 -1.02 17.33
C PHE A 96 -0.87 -2.51 17.50
N ALA A 97 -1.96 -2.88 18.20
CA ALA A 97 -2.35 -4.27 18.36
C ALA A 97 -2.63 -4.95 17.01
N LEU A 98 -3.36 -4.28 16.11
CA LEU A 98 -3.62 -4.78 14.76
C LEU A 98 -2.34 -4.91 13.94
N TRP A 99 -1.37 -4.00 14.08
CA TRP A 99 -0.05 -4.16 13.45
C TRP A 99 0.65 -5.44 13.93
N VAL A 100 0.67 -5.71 15.23
CA VAL A 100 1.28 -6.93 15.79
C VAL A 100 0.55 -8.17 15.26
N VAL A 101 -0.78 -8.19 15.32
CA VAL A 101 -1.61 -9.32 14.86
C VAL A 101 -1.42 -9.59 13.36
N LEU A 102 -1.50 -8.55 12.51
CA LEU A 102 -1.32 -8.71 11.06
C LEU A 102 0.10 -9.12 10.70
N SER A 103 1.11 -8.67 11.45
CA SER A 103 2.50 -9.12 11.25
C SER A 103 2.68 -10.59 11.64
N ALA A 104 2.06 -11.03 12.73
CA ALA A 104 2.08 -12.42 13.16
C ALA A 104 1.33 -13.33 12.16
N ILE A 105 0.15 -12.93 11.71
CA ILE A 105 -0.60 -13.65 10.65
C ILE A 105 0.22 -13.69 9.37
N GLY A 106 0.79 -12.56 8.95
CA GLY A 106 1.65 -12.49 7.77
C GLY A 106 2.83 -13.45 7.84
N LYS A 107 3.44 -13.60 9.03
CA LYS A 107 4.50 -14.58 9.24
C LYS A 107 3.99 -16.02 9.23
N ALA A 108 2.80 -16.27 9.77
CA ALA A 108 2.19 -17.60 9.79
C ALA A 108 1.80 -18.10 8.39
N ILE A 109 1.33 -17.20 7.52
CA ILE A 109 0.96 -17.53 6.13
C ILE A 109 2.14 -17.43 5.15
N GLU A 110 3.31 -16.95 5.60
CA GLU A 110 4.49 -16.83 4.74
C GLU A 110 4.90 -18.23 4.25
N GLY A 111 4.81 -18.46 2.93
CA GLY A 111 5.10 -19.75 2.29
C GLY A 111 3.89 -20.67 2.12
N MET A 112 2.69 -20.26 2.53
CA MET A 112 1.46 -20.93 2.11
C MET A 112 1.21 -20.64 0.63
N HIS A 113 1.08 -21.70 -0.16
CA HIS A 113 0.76 -21.60 -1.58
C HIS A 113 -0.56 -22.28 -1.88
N PHE A 114 -1.36 -21.66 -2.73
CA PHE A 114 -2.61 -22.23 -3.23
C PHE A 114 -2.67 -21.97 -4.73
N ASP A 115 -2.53 -23.01 -5.54
CA ASP A 115 -2.55 -22.90 -7.01
C ASP A 115 -3.97 -22.82 -7.58
N GLY A 116 -4.95 -23.23 -6.78
CA GLY A 116 -6.36 -23.28 -7.15
C GLY A 116 -6.96 -24.66 -6.95
N ARG A 117 -8.28 -24.75 -7.04
CA ARG A 117 -9.01 -26.00 -6.85
C ARG A 117 -10.24 -26.05 -7.75
N TRP A 118 -10.48 -27.22 -8.34
CA TRP A 118 -11.76 -27.55 -8.95
C TRP A 118 -12.80 -27.75 -7.86
N THR A 119 -13.80 -26.86 -7.83
CA THR A 119 -14.86 -26.87 -6.82
C THR A 119 -16.21 -27.03 -7.50
N PRO A 120 -17.04 -27.99 -7.07
CA PRO A 120 -18.42 -28.05 -7.50
C PRO A 120 -19.21 -26.92 -6.84
N ILE A 121 -19.88 -26.11 -7.65
CA ILE A 121 -20.78 -25.05 -7.20
C ILE A 121 -22.20 -25.40 -7.66
N VAL A 122 -23.13 -25.40 -6.71
CA VAL A 122 -24.55 -25.64 -6.98
C VAL A 122 -25.28 -24.30 -6.97
N ILE A 123 -25.91 -23.95 -8.09
CA ILE A 123 -26.75 -22.76 -8.21
C ILE A 123 -28.15 -23.23 -8.61
N GLY A 124 -29.10 -23.18 -7.68
CA GLY A 124 -30.43 -23.77 -7.87
C GLY A 124 -30.36 -25.30 -7.98
N SER A 125 -30.90 -25.86 -9.06
CA SER A 125 -30.85 -27.30 -9.37
C SER A 125 -29.67 -27.72 -10.25
N THR A 126 -28.83 -26.77 -10.69
CA THR A 126 -27.70 -27.05 -11.59
C THR A 126 -26.39 -27.11 -10.80
N MET A 127 -25.64 -28.20 -10.97
CA MET A 127 -24.28 -28.36 -10.45
C MET A 127 -23.28 -28.07 -11.57
N THR A 128 -22.40 -27.09 -11.37
CA THR A 128 -21.32 -26.75 -12.30
C THR A 128 -19.98 -26.89 -11.60
N ILE A 129 -18.97 -27.40 -12.29
CA ILE A 129 -17.61 -27.49 -11.76
C ILE A 129 -16.84 -26.26 -12.25
N LEU A 130 -16.39 -25.42 -11.31
CA LEU A 130 -15.59 -24.24 -11.60
C LEU A 130 -14.19 -24.38 -11.00
N PHE A 131 -13.19 -23.92 -11.73
CA PHE A 131 -11.83 -23.79 -11.20
C PHE A 131 -11.71 -22.44 -10.50
N ILE A 132 -11.44 -22.46 -9.19
CA ILE A 132 -11.09 -21.25 -8.43
C ILE A 132 -9.58 -21.10 -8.49
N ASP A 133 -9.13 -20.08 -9.21
CA ASP A 133 -7.70 -19.74 -9.35
C ASP A 133 -7.12 -19.29 -7.99
N GLY A 134 -5.91 -19.73 -7.68
CA GLY A 134 -5.19 -19.32 -6.49
C GLY A 134 -4.94 -17.82 -6.35
N ARG A 135 -4.85 -17.10 -7.48
CA ARG A 135 -4.62 -15.65 -7.56
C ARG A 135 -5.66 -14.82 -6.82
N TRP A 136 -6.88 -15.34 -6.62
CA TRP A 136 -7.91 -14.67 -5.82
C TRP A 136 -7.52 -14.47 -4.36
N LEU A 137 -6.61 -15.30 -3.82
CA LEU A 137 -6.07 -15.14 -2.47
C LEU A 137 -4.81 -14.27 -2.40
N ALA A 138 -4.24 -13.88 -3.56
CA ALA A 138 -3.03 -13.08 -3.61
C ALA A 138 -3.13 -11.75 -2.83
N PRO A 139 -4.27 -11.01 -2.83
CA PRO A 139 -4.42 -9.81 -2.00
C PRO A 139 -4.25 -10.08 -0.49
N PHE A 140 -4.44 -11.31 -0.02
CA PHE A 140 -4.33 -11.67 1.39
C PHE A 140 -2.96 -12.24 1.78
N GLY A 141 -2.03 -12.36 0.83
CA GLY A 141 -0.68 -12.87 1.09
C GLY A 141 -0.47 -14.35 0.77
N ILE A 142 -1.49 -15.03 0.20
CA ILE A 142 -1.39 -16.43 -0.23
C ILE A 142 -1.34 -16.42 -1.76
N THR A 143 -0.22 -16.87 -2.33
CA THR A 143 0.01 -16.85 -3.78
C THR A 143 0.07 -18.26 -4.36
N PRO A 144 -0.16 -18.44 -5.66
CA PRO A 144 0.25 -19.66 -6.36
C PRO A 144 1.75 -19.93 -6.19
N THR A 145 2.15 -21.19 -6.38
CA THR A 145 3.54 -21.67 -6.30
C THR A 145 4.44 -20.93 -7.28
N TYR A 146 3.95 -20.68 -8.50
CA TYR A 146 4.62 -19.85 -9.49
C TYR A 146 3.91 -18.51 -9.63
N TYR A 147 4.53 -17.46 -9.08
CA TYR A 147 3.92 -16.13 -9.02
C TYR A 147 4.90 -15.00 -9.36
N PRO A 148 5.19 -14.78 -10.66
CA PRO A 148 6.15 -13.77 -11.12
C PRO A 148 5.52 -12.37 -11.22
N ALA A 149 5.00 -11.85 -10.09
CA ALA A 149 4.47 -10.49 -10.05
C ALA A 149 5.62 -9.46 -9.96
N VAL A 150 5.55 -8.42 -10.79
CA VAL A 150 6.57 -7.35 -10.86
C VAL A 150 6.46 -6.41 -9.66
N ASP A 151 5.24 -6.16 -9.20
CA ASP A 151 4.95 -5.40 -7.98
C ASP A 151 3.87 -6.12 -7.16
N TYR A 152 4.23 -6.55 -5.96
CA TYR A 152 3.35 -7.34 -5.09
C TYR A 152 3.49 -6.94 -3.62
N PHE A 153 2.42 -6.38 -3.08
CA PHE A 153 2.31 -5.89 -1.71
C PHE A 153 0.95 -6.29 -1.12
N PRO A 154 0.80 -7.53 -0.64
CA PRO A 154 -0.47 -8.02 -0.11
C PRO A 154 -0.97 -7.20 1.07
N LEU A 155 -2.27 -7.23 1.33
CA LEU A 155 -2.87 -6.55 2.48
C LEU A 155 -2.25 -7.03 3.80
N ILE A 156 -1.94 -8.31 3.91
CA ILE A 156 -1.26 -8.89 5.08
C ILE A 156 0.21 -9.14 4.69
N PRO A 157 1.21 -8.66 5.45
CA PRO A 157 1.12 -7.85 6.68
C PRO A 157 1.11 -6.33 6.43
N TRP A 158 1.18 -5.87 5.17
CA TRP A 158 1.53 -4.49 4.86
C TRP A 158 0.49 -3.44 5.26
N PHE A 159 -0.79 -3.80 5.34
CA PHE A 159 -1.80 -2.94 5.97
C PHE A 159 -1.46 -2.67 7.44
N GLY A 160 -0.94 -3.66 8.15
CA GLY A 160 -0.42 -3.49 9.50
C GLY A 160 0.69 -2.44 9.57
N VAL A 161 1.58 -2.38 8.57
CA VAL A 161 2.63 -1.34 8.49
C VAL A 161 2.03 0.05 8.32
N VAL A 162 0.95 0.19 7.54
CA VAL A 162 0.18 1.44 7.45
C VAL A 162 -0.45 1.79 8.81
N LEU A 163 -1.04 0.81 9.51
CA LEU A 163 -1.61 1.02 10.85
C LEU A 163 -0.55 1.41 11.89
N LEU A 164 0.68 0.88 11.79
CA LEU A 164 1.81 1.33 12.60
C LEU A 164 2.11 2.80 12.34
N GLY A 165 2.07 3.24 11.08
CA GLY A 165 2.12 4.66 10.72
C GLY A 165 0.99 5.48 11.33
N VAL A 166 -0.24 4.94 11.34
CA VAL A 166 -1.38 5.59 12.00
C VAL A 166 -1.14 5.71 13.52
N TRP A 167 -0.58 4.69 14.17
CA TRP A 167 -0.19 4.72 15.57
C TRP A 167 0.85 5.81 15.84
N PHE A 168 1.92 5.88 15.04
CA PHE A 168 2.92 6.94 15.13
C PHE A 168 2.31 8.33 14.94
N GLY A 169 1.44 8.51 13.94
CA GLY A 169 0.74 9.77 13.71
C GLY A 169 -0.13 10.16 14.90
N ASN A 170 -0.82 9.19 15.51
CA ASN A 170 -1.67 9.43 16.68
C ASN A 170 -0.86 9.74 17.94
N TRP A 171 0.32 9.14 18.06
CA TRP A 171 1.28 9.38 19.14
C TRP A 171 1.91 10.76 18.99
N PHE A 172 2.68 11.00 17.94
CA PHE A 172 3.48 12.22 17.76
C PHE A 172 2.68 13.51 17.59
N TYR A 173 1.41 13.44 17.19
CA TYR A 173 0.58 14.62 16.94
C TYR A 173 -0.60 14.76 17.90
N ALA A 174 -0.57 14.07 19.06
CA ALA A 174 -1.62 14.11 20.09
C ALA A 174 -2.11 15.54 20.39
N GLY A 175 -3.43 15.73 20.50
CA GLY A 175 -4.03 17.05 20.73
C GLY A 175 -3.89 18.05 19.57
N ASN A 176 -3.57 17.56 18.38
CA ASN A 176 -3.30 18.36 17.17
C ASN A 176 -2.09 19.29 17.24
N GLN A 177 -1.24 19.05 18.23
CA GLN A 177 0.04 19.70 18.38
C GLN A 177 1.14 18.68 18.14
N ARG A 178 2.28 19.15 17.61
CA ARG A 178 3.47 18.30 17.50
C ARG A 178 4.01 18.06 18.90
N LEU A 179 4.12 16.80 19.33
CA LEU A 179 4.73 16.45 20.61
C LEU A 179 6.23 16.77 20.63
N ILE A 180 6.89 16.69 19.47
CA ILE A 180 8.30 17.03 19.33
C ILE A 180 8.38 18.38 18.61
N PRO A 181 8.91 19.43 19.26
CA PRO A 181 9.21 20.68 18.59
C PRO A 181 10.36 20.42 17.61
N LEU A 182 10.04 20.39 16.31
CA LEU A 182 11.04 20.27 15.26
C LEU A 182 11.56 21.67 14.92
N PRO A 183 12.89 21.84 14.75
CA PRO A 183 13.45 23.09 14.25
C PRO A 183 12.81 23.52 12.92
N ASP A 184 12.64 24.82 12.72
CA ASP A 184 12.09 25.35 11.46
C ASP A 184 13.16 25.39 10.36
N TRP A 185 13.52 24.22 9.87
CA TRP A 185 14.45 24.04 8.77
C TRP A 185 13.75 24.01 7.41
N GLY A 186 12.46 24.32 7.36
CA GLY A 186 11.61 24.16 6.18
C GLY A 186 12.09 24.95 4.96
N ASP A 187 12.85 26.02 5.19
CA ASP A 187 13.39 26.91 4.16
C ASP A 187 14.83 26.62 3.75
N MET A 188 15.52 25.70 4.43
CA MET A 188 16.86 25.28 4.02
C MET A 188 16.79 24.55 2.67
N LEU A 189 17.74 24.85 1.78
CA LEU A 189 17.79 24.31 0.41
C LEU A 189 17.61 22.78 0.33
N PRO A 190 18.30 21.96 1.16
CA PRO A 190 18.15 20.49 1.10
C PRO A 190 16.73 20.04 1.44
N ILE A 191 16.11 20.69 2.43
CA ILE A 191 14.79 20.32 2.95
C ILE A 191 13.68 20.81 2.02
N ARG A 192 13.86 21.96 1.37
CA ARG A 192 12.99 22.42 0.28
C ARG A 192 12.98 21.41 -0.88
N GLY A 193 14.15 20.89 -1.27
CA GLY A 193 14.26 19.83 -2.28
C GLY A 193 13.52 18.56 -1.88
N LEU A 194 13.75 18.05 -0.66
CA LEU A 194 13.04 16.87 -0.14
C LEU A 194 11.53 17.08 -0.07
N ARG A 195 11.08 18.28 0.32
CA ARG A 195 9.65 18.65 0.34
C ARG A 195 9.05 18.63 -1.07
N PHE A 196 9.78 19.10 -2.07
CA PHE A 196 9.34 19.05 -3.47
C PHE A 196 9.18 17.61 -3.96
N LEU A 197 10.18 16.75 -3.70
CA LEU A 197 10.13 15.33 -4.07
C LEU A 197 8.96 14.62 -3.37
N GLY A 198 8.75 14.87 -2.07
CA GLY A 198 7.62 14.30 -1.32
C GLY A 198 6.25 14.71 -1.88
N ARG A 199 6.09 15.97 -2.33
CA ARG A 199 4.85 16.47 -2.94
C ARG A 199 4.51 15.83 -4.28
N HIS A 200 5.51 15.44 -5.05
CA HIS A 200 5.37 14.78 -6.35
C HIS A 200 5.68 13.29 -6.31
N SER A 201 5.68 12.71 -5.10
CA SER A 201 6.07 11.31 -4.85
C SER A 201 5.34 10.30 -5.73
N LEU A 202 4.04 10.50 -6.01
CA LEU A 202 3.28 9.60 -6.89
C LEU A 202 3.82 9.64 -8.33
N VAL A 203 4.09 10.82 -8.88
CA VAL A 203 4.62 10.96 -10.25
C VAL A 203 6.01 10.35 -10.34
N ILE A 204 6.87 10.64 -9.35
CA ILE A 204 8.20 10.06 -9.25
C ILE A 204 8.11 8.53 -9.17
N TYR A 205 7.19 8.00 -8.35
CA TYR A 205 6.94 6.57 -8.25
C TYR A 205 6.51 5.94 -9.59
N LEU A 206 5.72 6.61 -10.42
CA LEU A 206 5.34 6.06 -11.72
C LEU A 206 6.46 6.12 -12.75
N VAL A 207 7.24 7.20 -12.75
CA VAL A 207 8.23 7.47 -13.81
C VAL A 207 9.57 6.80 -13.53
N HIS A 208 9.94 6.60 -12.27
CA HIS A 208 11.29 6.12 -11.94
C HIS A 208 11.58 4.71 -12.49
N GLN A 209 10.64 3.76 -12.47
CA GLN A 209 10.87 2.40 -13.00
C GLN A 209 11.14 2.40 -14.51
N PRO A 210 10.26 2.98 -15.37
CA PRO A 210 10.53 3.10 -16.80
C PRO A 210 11.83 3.88 -17.10
N LEU A 211 12.10 4.95 -16.35
CA LEU A 211 13.31 5.76 -16.54
C LEU A 211 14.58 4.97 -16.21
N ILE A 212 14.59 4.22 -15.11
CA ILE A 212 15.73 3.39 -14.73
C ILE A 212 15.95 2.30 -15.79
N LEU A 213 14.90 1.61 -16.23
CA LEU A 213 15.00 0.61 -17.30
C LEU A 213 15.56 1.21 -18.60
N LEU A 214 15.05 2.38 -19.01
CA LEU A 214 15.54 3.10 -20.19
C LEU A 214 17.03 3.45 -20.07
N VAL A 215 17.47 3.97 -18.93
CA VAL A 215 18.89 4.29 -18.70
C VAL A 215 19.76 3.03 -18.77
N LEU A 216 19.32 1.93 -18.16
CA LEU A 216 20.06 0.65 -18.21
C LEU A 216 20.17 0.10 -19.65
N MET A 217 19.14 0.29 -20.47
CA MET A 217 19.18 -0.05 -21.89
C MET A 217 20.15 0.81 -22.68
N LEU A 218 20.12 2.12 -22.46
CA LEU A 218 21.04 3.06 -23.12
C LEU A 218 22.51 2.77 -22.77
N LEU A 219 22.75 2.25 -21.57
CA LEU A 219 24.07 1.79 -21.13
C LEU A 219 24.44 0.39 -21.64
N GLY A 220 23.53 -0.30 -22.35
CA GLY A 220 23.76 -1.65 -22.88
C GLY A 220 23.80 -2.75 -21.81
N ILE A 221 23.31 -2.47 -20.60
CA ILE A 221 23.29 -3.44 -19.49
C ILE A 221 22.12 -4.42 -19.63
N VAL A 222 21.01 -3.96 -20.21
CA VAL A 222 19.79 -4.75 -20.40
C VAL A 222 19.34 -4.66 -21.86
N SER A 223 19.05 -5.81 -22.48
CA SER A 223 18.38 -5.92 -23.77
C SER A 223 16.92 -6.34 -23.56
N LEU A 224 15.99 -5.73 -24.29
CA LEU A 224 14.58 -6.15 -24.36
C LEU A 224 14.44 -7.50 -25.08
#